data_AF-A0A4Y9ZS97-F1
#
_entry.id   AF-A0A4Y9ZS97-F1
#
_cell.length_a   1.000
_cell.length_b   1.000
_cell.length_c   1.000
_cell.angle_alpha   90.00
_cell.angle_beta   90.00
_cell.angle_gamma   90.00
#
_symmetry.space_group_name_H-M   'P 1'
#
loop_
_entity.id
_entity.type
_entity.pdbx_description
1 polymer ?
#
loop_
_entity_poly.entity_id
_entity_poly.type
_entity_poly.pdbx_seq_one_letter_code
_entity_poly.pdbx_strand_id
1 'polypeptide(L)'
;MSTQNYHIVAVPPNEWGHMRPMIAFLARLVAVSLSSVDVTVTLIIAESAVAKARTELSIQLAGEGIQSAESRFEVVPTAVHMFWPAESYLPALKATYAEVIKTKEPDFALLESMIHPFFGVVRSSATKPVKVGAWLPVALPSWTSMAPICYIRDDPQAYVKQVQTTMAEKGLGYMEAASDAYLSHVNGRVLRIPGFPEMTDYEGFPQEALERQGLQVFSTWLKEQPKHSDILAVGPLTSQRTPEVARKEKEEADAGGFTTFLDEWAAKKGPKSVLYICFGSVLLPAEIEHLYAVMRVLLELQIPFIMVLSDAARAALPAD
;
A
#
# COMPACT_ATOMS: atom_id res chain seq x y z
N MET A 1 8.26 29.66 24.60
CA MET A 1 8.12 29.62 23.13
C MET A 1 6.86 28.82 22.83
N SER A 2 5.92 29.32 22.03
CA SER A 2 4.74 28.52 21.67
C SER A 2 5.21 27.31 20.86
N THR A 3 4.85 26.11 21.28
CA THR A 3 5.02 24.92 20.45
C THR A 3 4.30 25.15 19.13
N GLN A 4 5.00 24.95 18.01
CA GLN A 4 4.37 25.06 16.71
C GLN A 4 3.50 23.83 16.51
N ASN A 5 2.21 24.04 16.25
CA ASN A 5 1.22 22.97 16.09
C ASN A 5 0.98 22.72 14.60
N TYR A 6 1.13 21.47 14.16
CA TYR A 6 0.89 21.03 12.80
C TYR A 6 -0.26 20.02 12.76
N HIS A 7 -1.05 20.12 11.69
CA HIS A 7 -2.15 19.20 11.43
C HIS A 7 -1.97 18.46 10.12
N ILE A 8 -2.07 17.14 10.19
CA ILE A 8 -2.00 16.26 9.04
C ILE A 8 -3.37 15.65 8.80
N VAL A 9 -3.89 15.75 7.58
CA VAL A 9 -5.01 14.92 7.13
C VAL A 9 -4.47 13.84 6.21
N ALA A 10 -4.67 12.58 6.57
CA ALA A 10 -4.19 11.43 5.82
C ALA A 10 -5.38 10.60 5.30
N VAL A 11 -5.30 10.19 4.03
CA VAL A 11 -6.37 9.44 3.35
C VAL A 11 -5.78 8.21 2.66
N PRO A 12 -5.61 7.09 3.37
CA PRO A 12 -5.29 5.81 2.76
C PRO A 12 -6.54 5.15 2.17
N PRO A 13 -6.40 4.33 1.11
CA PRO A 13 -7.48 3.55 0.56
C PRO A 13 -7.72 2.31 1.44
N ASN A 14 -8.75 1.53 1.14
CA ASN A 14 -9.18 0.39 1.95
C ASN A 14 -8.25 -0.83 1.85
N GLU A 15 -7.31 -0.84 0.90
CA GLU A 15 -6.34 -1.93 0.73
C GLU A 15 -5.29 -1.91 1.85
N TRP A 16 -5.22 -3.01 2.59
CA TRP A 16 -4.39 -3.09 3.79
C TRP A 16 -2.90 -2.85 3.52
N GLY A 17 -2.39 -3.28 2.36
CA GLY A 17 -1.01 -3.04 1.93
C GLY A 17 -0.67 -1.56 1.76
N HIS A 18 -1.65 -0.71 1.49
CA HIS A 18 -1.47 0.74 1.35
C HIS A 18 -1.66 1.46 2.69
N MET A 19 -2.71 1.07 3.43
CA MET A 19 -3.09 1.71 4.69
C MET A 19 -2.09 1.43 5.83
N ARG A 20 -1.71 0.17 6.03
CA ARG A 20 -0.84 -0.25 7.15
C ARG A 20 0.48 0.52 7.22
N PRO A 21 1.29 0.62 6.14
CA PRO A 21 2.55 1.36 6.21
C PRO A 21 2.33 2.87 6.40
N MET A 22 1.22 3.44 5.91
CA MET A 22 0.88 4.84 6.18
C MET A 22 0.62 5.08 7.67
N ILE A 23 -0.14 4.20 8.34
CA ILE A 23 -0.37 4.26 9.78
C ILE A 23 0.96 4.19 10.55
N ALA A 24 1.84 3.26 10.16
CA ALA A 24 3.17 3.12 10.77
C ALA A 24 4.02 4.40 10.61
N PHE A 25 4.01 5.00 9.41
CA PHE A 25 4.70 6.26 9.16
C PHE A 25 4.17 7.40 10.03
N LEU A 26 2.85 7.57 10.11
CA LEU A 26 2.23 8.64 10.89
C LEU A 26 2.50 8.48 12.39
N ALA A 27 2.47 7.25 12.92
CA ALA A 27 2.83 6.96 14.32
C ALA A 27 4.28 7.38 14.63
N ARG A 28 5.22 7.01 13.75
CA ARG A 28 6.64 7.41 13.87
C ARG A 28 6.84 8.91 13.75
N LEU A 29 6.12 9.56 12.84
CA LEU A 29 6.19 11.00 12.67
C LEU A 29 5.76 11.73 13.94
N VAL A 30 4.67 11.27 14.57
CA VAL A 30 4.22 11.80 15.86
C VAL A 30 5.27 11.53 16.94
N ALA A 31 5.85 10.32 17.01
CA ALA A 31 6.88 9.96 17.99
C ALA A 31 8.10 10.89 17.92
N VAL A 32 8.62 11.13 16.71
CA VAL A 32 9.79 12.00 16.50
C VAL A 32 9.44 13.47 16.78
N SER A 33 8.18 13.88 16.56
CA SER A 33 7.79 15.28 16.77
C SER A 33 7.61 15.67 18.23
N LEU A 34 7.34 14.73 19.15
CA LEU A 34 6.93 15.01 20.54
C LEU A 34 7.84 15.99 21.31
N SER A 35 9.12 16.06 20.96
CA SER A 35 10.11 16.92 21.63
C SER A 35 10.25 18.32 21.04
N SER A 36 9.68 18.59 19.86
CA SER A 36 9.95 19.82 19.09
C SER A 36 8.73 20.50 18.51
N VAL A 37 7.72 19.75 18.05
CA VAL A 37 6.50 20.29 17.43
C VAL A 37 5.30 19.42 17.76
N ASP A 38 4.13 20.04 17.87
CA ASP A 38 2.89 19.35 18.20
C ASP A 38 2.20 18.86 16.92
N VAL A 39 2.35 17.58 16.59
CA VAL A 39 1.67 16.99 15.41
C VAL A 39 0.38 16.31 15.84
N THR A 40 -0.69 16.61 15.11
CA THR A 40 -2.00 15.96 15.19
C THR A 40 -2.38 15.39 13.83
N VAL A 41 -3.06 14.25 13.82
CA VAL A 41 -3.37 13.51 12.59
C VAL A 41 -4.86 13.19 12.56
N THR A 42 -5.53 13.50 11.45
CA THR A 42 -6.87 12.99 11.13
C THR A 42 -6.75 11.99 9.99
N LEU A 43 -7.15 10.74 10.25
CA LEU A 43 -7.18 9.62 9.32
C LEU A 43 -8.61 9.46 8.79
N ILE A 44 -8.84 9.81 7.52
CA ILE A 44 -10.11 9.56 6.85
C ILE A 44 -10.02 8.20 6.17
N ILE A 45 -10.79 7.21 6.65
CA ILE A 45 -10.71 5.82 6.18
C ILE A 45 -12.08 5.19 5.99
N ALA A 46 -12.13 4.15 5.16
CA ALA A 46 -13.34 3.36 4.97
C ALA A 46 -13.85 2.80 6.32
N GLU A 47 -15.16 2.86 6.54
CA GLU A 47 -15.82 2.35 7.76
C GLU A 47 -15.39 0.91 8.10
N SER A 48 -15.32 0.05 7.08
CA SER A 48 -14.92 -1.35 7.20
C SER A 48 -13.49 -1.55 7.73
N ALA A 49 -12.63 -0.54 7.59
CA ALA A 49 -11.23 -0.59 8.01
C ALA A 49 -10.98 0.02 9.40
N VAL A 50 -11.96 0.69 10.01
CA VAL A 50 -11.76 1.46 11.25
C VAL A 50 -11.23 0.61 12.40
N ALA A 51 -11.86 -0.53 12.66
CA ALA A 51 -11.43 -1.42 13.75
C ALA A 51 -9.98 -1.87 13.55
N LYS A 52 -9.65 -2.35 12.34
CA LYS A 52 -8.32 -2.83 11.98
C LYS A 52 -7.26 -1.72 12.03
N ALA A 53 -7.60 -0.52 11.56
CA ALA A 53 -6.71 0.64 11.59
C ALA A 53 -6.42 1.11 13.02
N ARG A 54 -7.42 1.11 13.91
CA ARG A 54 -7.22 1.44 15.34
C ARG A 54 -6.32 0.43 16.04
N THR A 55 -6.51 -0.86 15.79
CA THR A 55 -5.62 -1.91 16.32
C THR A 55 -4.18 -1.69 15.85
N GLU A 56 -3.97 -1.48 14.54
CA GLU A 56 -2.63 -1.24 14.01
C GLU A 56 -2.02 0.06 14.56
N LEU A 57 -2.79 1.15 14.67
CA LEU A 57 -2.31 2.39 15.26
C LEU A 57 -1.86 2.17 16.71
N SER A 58 -2.65 1.45 17.52
CA SER A 58 -2.28 1.11 18.90
C SER A 58 -0.98 0.30 18.95
N ILE A 59 -0.82 -0.68 18.07
CA ILE A 59 0.42 -1.47 17.94
C ILE A 59 1.61 -0.57 17.61
N GLN A 60 1.46 0.33 16.63
CA GLN A 60 2.56 1.22 16.20
C GLN A 60 2.94 2.21 17.29
N LEU A 61 1.95 2.84 17.95
CA LEU A 61 2.21 3.76 19.07
C LEU A 61 2.88 3.03 20.25
N ALA A 62 2.49 1.79 20.52
CA ALA A 62 3.14 0.97 21.53
C ALA A 62 4.57 0.59 21.16
N GLY A 63 4.81 0.27 19.88
CA GLY A 63 6.14 0.00 19.34
C GLY A 63 7.09 1.19 19.48
N GLU A 64 6.57 2.41 19.37
CA GLU A 64 7.34 3.64 19.53
C GLU A 64 7.36 4.16 21.00
N GLY A 65 6.71 3.45 21.94
CA GLY A 65 6.68 3.82 23.36
C GLY A 65 5.86 5.08 23.67
N ILE A 66 4.91 5.43 22.82
CA ILE A 66 4.10 6.66 22.88
C ILE A 66 2.59 6.36 22.89
N GLN A 67 2.16 5.33 23.62
CA GLN A 67 0.75 4.92 23.69
C GLN A 67 -0.19 6.08 24.08
N SER A 68 0.26 6.98 24.96
CA SER A 68 -0.51 8.16 25.39
C SER A 68 -0.76 9.16 24.26
N ALA A 69 -0.02 9.09 23.16
CA ALA A 69 -0.18 9.91 21.97
C ALA A 69 -1.40 9.51 21.12
N GLU A 70 -2.14 8.46 21.46
CA GLU A 70 -3.36 8.05 20.74
C GLU A 70 -4.36 9.20 20.60
N SER A 71 -4.47 10.08 21.61
CA SER A 71 -5.30 11.28 21.59
C SER A 71 -4.92 12.31 20.50
N ARG A 72 -3.74 12.19 19.89
CA ARG A 72 -3.30 13.01 18.75
C ARG A 72 -3.84 12.52 17.41
N PHE A 73 -4.47 11.35 17.40
CA PHE A 73 -5.04 10.73 16.22
C PHE A 73 -6.56 10.75 16.30
N GLU A 74 -7.18 11.32 15.27
CA GLU A 74 -8.61 11.21 15.02
C GLU A 74 -8.82 10.25 13.85
N VAL A 75 -9.68 9.24 14.02
CA VAL A 75 -10.05 8.33 12.93
C VAL A 75 -11.48 8.65 12.54
N VAL A 76 -11.64 9.16 11.32
CA VAL A 76 -12.92 9.60 10.77
C VAL A 76 -13.40 8.57 9.75
N PRO A 77 -14.47 7.83 10.05
CA PRO A 77 -15.06 6.89 9.11
C PRO A 77 -15.64 7.61 7.89
N THR A 78 -15.55 6.98 6.74
CA THR A 78 -16.25 7.38 5.52
C THR A 78 -16.88 6.15 4.85
N ALA A 79 -18.14 6.27 4.45
CA ALA A 79 -18.92 5.20 3.84
C ALA A 79 -18.53 5.01 2.36
N VAL A 80 -17.29 4.56 2.13
CA VAL A 80 -16.73 4.35 0.79
C VAL A 80 -15.90 3.08 0.73
N HIS A 81 -15.89 2.48 -0.45
CA HIS A 81 -14.81 1.60 -0.88
C HIS A 81 -13.92 2.47 -1.78
N MET A 82 -12.77 2.91 -1.28
CA MET A 82 -11.85 3.84 -1.95
C MET A 82 -11.05 3.14 -3.05
N PHE A 83 -11.79 2.68 -4.06
CA PHE A 83 -11.25 2.00 -5.21
C PHE A 83 -11.91 2.51 -6.48
N TRP A 84 -11.23 2.37 -7.61
CA TRP A 84 -11.73 2.88 -8.87
C TRP A 84 -13.10 2.28 -9.26
N PRO A 85 -13.97 3.05 -9.93
CA PRO A 85 -13.73 4.38 -10.49
C PRO A 85 -13.98 5.53 -9.48
N ALA A 86 -13.43 6.71 -9.76
CA ALA A 86 -13.45 7.85 -8.84
C ALA A 86 -14.86 8.28 -8.41
N GLU A 87 -15.82 8.16 -9.31
CA GLU A 87 -17.23 8.48 -9.12
C GLU A 87 -17.86 7.68 -7.98
N SER A 88 -17.33 6.49 -7.68
CA SER A 88 -17.85 5.61 -6.63
C SER A 88 -17.50 6.08 -5.21
N TYR A 89 -16.36 6.75 -5.01
CA TYR A 89 -15.89 7.16 -3.69
C TYR A 89 -15.80 8.68 -3.51
N LEU A 90 -15.55 9.43 -4.59
CA LEU A 90 -15.18 10.84 -4.51
C LEU A 90 -16.28 11.73 -3.89
N PRO A 91 -17.59 11.55 -4.16
CA PRO A 91 -18.63 12.37 -3.54
C PRO A 91 -18.68 12.24 -2.01
N ALA A 92 -18.66 11.01 -1.50
CA ALA A 92 -18.69 10.75 -0.06
C ALA A 92 -17.38 11.19 0.61
N LEU A 93 -16.22 10.93 -0.01
CA LEU A 93 -14.93 11.38 0.49
C LEU A 93 -14.84 12.93 0.54
N LYS A 94 -15.35 13.63 -0.48
CA LYS A 94 -15.46 15.10 -0.50
C LYS A 94 -16.30 15.61 0.68
N ALA A 95 -17.46 15.00 0.91
CA ALA A 95 -18.35 15.39 2.00
C ALA A 95 -17.67 15.20 3.37
N THR A 96 -17.08 14.03 3.61
CA THR A 96 -16.34 13.77 4.86
C THR A 96 -15.19 14.76 5.05
N TYR A 97 -14.39 15.01 4.01
CA TYR A 97 -13.27 15.95 4.07
C TYR A 97 -13.73 17.38 4.36
N ALA A 98 -14.83 17.82 3.75
CA ALA A 98 -15.41 19.14 4.01
C ALA A 98 -15.79 19.33 5.48
N GLU A 99 -16.32 18.29 6.15
CA GLU A 99 -16.59 18.35 7.59
C GLU A 99 -15.29 18.37 8.42
N VAL A 100 -14.29 17.56 8.07
CA VAL A 100 -12.99 17.53 8.76
C VAL A 100 -12.33 18.90 8.75
N ILE A 101 -12.28 19.57 7.60
CA ILE A 101 -11.59 20.84 7.47
C ILE A 101 -12.33 22.02 8.12
N LYS A 102 -13.64 21.91 8.40
CA LYS A 102 -14.36 22.90 9.22
C LYS A 102 -13.81 22.94 10.65
N THR A 103 -13.41 21.79 11.18
CA THR A 103 -12.80 21.70 12.51
C THR A 103 -11.36 22.22 12.49
N LYS A 104 -10.55 21.73 11.55
CA LYS A 104 -9.15 22.15 11.41
C LYS A 104 -8.62 21.91 10.00
N GLU A 105 -8.21 22.96 9.30
CA GLU A 105 -7.55 22.81 8.01
C GLU A 105 -6.13 22.21 8.13
N PRO A 106 -5.77 21.23 7.28
CA PRO A 106 -4.45 20.61 7.30
C PRO A 106 -3.34 21.59 6.92
N ASP A 107 -2.19 21.46 7.56
CA ASP A 107 -0.93 22.02 7.08
C ASP A 107 -0.27 21.08 6.04
N PHE A 108 -0.53 19.78 6.18
CA PHE A 108 -0.09 18.74 5.27
C PHE A 108 -1.21 17.73 5.00
N ALA A 109 -1.48 17.45 3.73
CA ALA A 109 -2.38 16.39 3.29
C ALA A 109 -1.56 15.23 2.72
N LEU A 110 -1.64 14.05 3.33
CA LEU A 110 -0.98 12.83 2.85
C LEU A 110 -2.02 11.94 2.16
N LEU A 111 -1.95 11.88 0.83
CA LEU A 111 -2.97 11.24 0.01
C LEU A 111 -2.37 10.05 -0.72
N GLU A 112 -3.09 8.94 -0.78
CA GLU A 112 -2.61 7.81 -1.56
C GLU A 112 -2.69 8.07 -3.08
N SER A 113 -1.72 7.54 -3.82
CA SER A 113 -1.55 7.81 -5.25
C SER A 113 -2.75 7.40 -6.13
N MET A 114 -3.47 6.34 -5.78
CA MET A 114 -4.62 5.83 -6.52
C MET A 114 -5.83 6.77 -6.40
N ILE A 115 -5.94 7.55 -5.33
CA ILE A 115 -7.01 8.55 -5.15
C ILE A 115 -6.68 9.90 -5.80
N HIS A 116 -5.87 9.92 -6.87
CA HIS A 116 -5.36 11.13 -7.52
C HIS A 116 -6.41 12.25 -7.82
N PRO A 117 -7.71 12.01 -8.14
CA PRO A 117 -8.65 13.11 -8.36
C PRO A 117 -8.91 13.92 -7.09
N PHE A 118 -8.69 13.31 -5.92
CA PHE A 118 -8.86 13.94 -4.62
C PHE A 118 -7.80 14.99 -4.30
N PHE A 119 -6.64 14.97 -4.97
CA PHE A 119 -5.60 16.00 -4.83
C PHE A 119 -6.13 17.37 -5.25
N GLY A 120 -6.95 17.41 -6.30
CA GLY A 120 -7.62 18.63 -6.76
C GLY A 120 -8.61 19.16 -5.72
N VAL A 121 -9.34 18.26 -5.06
CA VAL A 121 -10.30 18.60 -3.99
C VAL A 121 -9.58 19.30 -2.85
N VAL A 122 -8.54 18.68 -2.28
CA VAL A 122 -7.76 19.23 -1.17
C VAL A 122 -7.27 20.65 -1.49
N ARG A 123 -6.72 20.86 -2.69
CA ARG A 123 -6.23 22.18 -3.12
C ARG A 123 -7.36 23.19 -3.29
N SER A 124 -8.49 22.80 -3.88
CA SER A 124 -9.62 23.69 -4.13
C SER A 124 -10.38 24.09 -2.86
N SER A 125 -10.32 23.25 -1.82
CA SER A 125 -11.02 23.47 -0.55
C SER A 125 -10.16 24.21 0.49
N ALA A 126 -8.86 24.35 0.27
CA ALA A 126 -7.96 25.00 1.22
C ALA A 126 -8.12 26.52 1.20
N THR A 127 -8.24 27.14 2.38
CA THR A 127 -8.26 28.61 2.51
C THR A 127 -6.88 29.17 2.86
N LYS A 128 -5.96 28.29 3.29
CA LYS A 128 -4.53 28.57 3.51
C LYS A 128 -3.64 27.71 2.61
N PRO A 129 -2.35 28.06 2.45
CA PRO A 129 -1.40 27.19 1.77
C PRO A 129 -1.32 25.81 2.44
N VAL A 130 -1.63 24.75 1.69
CA VAL A 130 -1.54 23.36 2.13
C VAL A 130 -0.44 22.63 1.37
N LYS A 131 0.41 21.88 2.07
CA LYS A 131 1.36 20.95 1.43
C LYS A 131 0.64 19.64 1.14
N VAL A 132 0.84 19.08 -0.06
CA VAL A 132 0.22 17.81 -0.46
C VAL A 132 1.31 16.80 -0.78
N GLY A 133 1.32 15.67 -0.09
CA GLY A 133 2.20 14.54 -0.35
C GLY A 133 1.44 13.39 -1.00
N ALA A 134 2.03 12.75 -2.00
CA ALA A 134 1.55 11.51 -2.56
C ALA A 134 2.20 10.32 -1.83
N TRP A 135 1.37 9.42 -1.31
CA TRP A 135 1.82 8.17 -0.70
C TRP A 135 1.90 7.07 -1.75
N LEU A 136 3.07 6.45 -1.85
CA LEU A 136 3.39 5.38 -2.79
C LEU A 136 3.91 4.18 -1.99
N PRO A 137 3.06 3.21 -1.64
CA PRO A 137 3.46 2.04 -0.85
C PRO A 137 4.08 0.94 -1.72
N VAL A 138 4.97 1.33 -2.64
CA VAL A 138 5.63 0.43 -3.59
C VAL A 138 7.13 0.77 -3.67
N ALA A 139 7.92 -0.21 -4.09
CA ALA A 139 9.33 0.02 -4.42
C ALA A 139 9.45 1.04 -5.56
N LEU A 140 10.49 1.87 -5.52
CA LEU A 140 10.73 2.87 -6.56
C LEU A 140 10.77 2.26 -7.99
N PRO A 141 11.48 1.14 -8.26
CA PRO A 141 11.43 0.50 -9.58
C PRO A 141 10.03 0.03 -9.99
N SER A 142 9.20 -0.43 -9.04
CA SER A 142 7.82 -0.83 -9.35
C SER A 142 6.95 0.38 -9.71
N TRP A 143 7.21 1.54 -9.11
CA TRP A 143 6.51 2.76 -9.49
C TRP A 143 6.94 3.28 -10.86
N THR A 144 8.24 3.22 -11.19
CA THR A 144 8.71 3.64 -12.51
C THR A 144 8.21 2.71 -13.62
N SER A 145 7.88 1.46 -13.33
CA SER A 145 7.24 0.51 -14.27
C SER A 145 5.70 0.63 -14.36
N MET A 146 5.05 1.44 -13.52
CA MET A 146 3.60 1.66 -13.62
C MET A 146 3.23 2.35 -14.95
N ALA A 147 2.10 1.92 -15.51
CA ALA A 147 1.59 2.28 -16.83
C ALA A 147 1.84 3.76 -17.24
N PRO A 148 1.55 4.77 -16.40
CA PRO A 148 1.62 6.16 -16.83
C PRO A 148 3.04 6.67 -17.11
N ILE A 149 4.08 6.12 -16.46
CA ILE A 149 5.44 6.68 -16.52
C ILE A 149 6.23 6.10 -17.70
N CYS A 150 6.10 4.80 -17.96
CA CYS A 150 6.81 4.13 -19.07
C CYS A 150 6.00 4.05 -20.37
N TYR A 151 4.67 4.02 -20.32
CA TYR A 151 3.83 3.76 -21.50
C TYR A 151 3.09 5.01 -21.99
N ILE A 152 2.89 5.99 -21.11
CA ILE A 152 1.88 7.04 -21.31
C ILE A 152 2.42 8.41 -20.89
N ARG A 153 3.75 8.56 -21.00
CA ARG A 153 4.52 9.72 -20.56
C ARG A 153 3.95 11.03 -21.11
N ASP A 154 3.33 10.98 -22.28
CA ASP A 154 2.87 12.15 -23.02
C ASP A 154 1.33 12.35 -22.98
N ASP A 155 0.53 11.37 -22.54
CA ASP A 155 -0.94 11.52 -22.39
C ASP A 155 -1.55 10.65 -21.27
N PRO A 156 -1.43 11.03 -20.00
CA PRO A 156 -1.97 10.27 -18.87
C PRO A 156 -3.45 9.87 -18.97
N GLN A 157 -4.25 10.57 -19.79
CA GLN A 157 -5.66 10.25 -20.02
C GLN A 157 -5.85 9.10 -21.02
N ALA A 158 -4.87 8.81 -21.87
CA ALA A 158 -4.91 7.70 -22.81
C ALA A 158 -5.08 6.35 -22.09
N TYR A 159 -4.45 6.15 -20.92
CA TYR A 159 -4.65 4.94 -20.12
C TYR A 159 -6.11 4.76 -19.74
N VAL A 160 -6.68 5.80 -19.12
CA VAL A 160 -8.03 5.78 -18.58
C VAL A 160 -9.02 5.52 -19.70
N LYS A 161 -8.82 6.17 -20.86
CA LYS A 161 -9.62 5.94 -22.06
C LYS A 161 -9.49 4.51 -22.60
N GLN A 162 -8.28 3.94 -22.60
CA GLN A 162 -8.07 2.56 -23.01
C GLN A 162 -8.81 1.59 -22.08
N VAL A 163 -8.68 1.76 -20.76
CA VAL A 163 -9.41 0.95 -19.78
C VAL A 163 -10.92 1.05 -20.00
N GLN A 164 -11.46 2.26 -20.16
CA GLN A 164 -12.89 2.49 -20.44
C GLN A 164 -13.33 1.82 -21.75
N THR A 165 -12.49 1.86 -22.78
CA THR A 165 -12.74 1.20 -24.07
C THR A 165 -12.77 -0.32 -23.89
N THR A 166 -11.77 -0.89 -23.22
CA THR A 166 -11.71 -2.32 -22.91
C THR A 166 -12.92 -2.78 -22.09
N MET A 167 -13.36 -1.99 -21.09
CA MET A 167 -14.59 -2.27 -20.34
C MET A 167 -15.82 -2.33 -21.26
N ALA A 168 -15.98 -1.33 -22.14
CA ALA A 168 -17.13 -1.24 -23.04
C ALA A 168 -17.13 -2.35 -24.10
N GLU A 169 -15.97 -2.68 -24.67
CA GLU A 169 -15.83 -3.68 -25.74
C GLU A 169 -15.95 -5.11 -25.22
N LYS A 170 -15.38 -5.41 -24.04
CA LYS A 170 -15.31 -6.77 -23.50
C LYS A 170 -16.33 -7.05 -22.41
N GLY A 171 -17.09 -6.05 -21.95
CA GLY A 171 -18.04 -6.19 -20.84
C GLY A 171 -17.37 -6.52 -19.50
N LEU A 172 -16.11 -6.14 -19.33
CA LEU A 172 -15.28 -6.47 -18.16
C LEU A 172 -15.48 -5.47 -17.02
N GLY A 173 -15.21 -5.93 -15.80
CA GLY A 173 -15.02 -5.03 -14.66
C GLY A 173 -13.78 -4.14 -14.86
N TYR A 174 -13.72 -3.02 -14.14
CA TYR A 174 -12.59 -2.09 -14.25
C TYR A 174 -11.24 -2.78 -14.03
N MET A 175 -11.13 -3.67 -13.03
CA MET A 175 -9.86 -4.34 -12.73
C MET A 175 -9.38 -5.27 -13.84
N GLU A 176 -10.28 -6.07 -14.38
CA GLU A 176 -9.96 -6.97 -15.49
C GLU A 176 -9.59 -6.15 -16.73
N ALA A 177 -10.32 -5.07 -17.01
CA ALA A 177 -10.02 -4.17 -18.12
C ALA A 177 -8.70 -3.39 -17.94
N ALA A 178 -8.39 -2.96 -16.72
CA ALA A 178 -7.15 -2.28 -16.38
C ALA A 178 -5.96 -3.24 -16.49
N SER A 179 -6.09 -4.46 -15.96
CA SER A 179 -5.09 -5.51 -16.12
C SER A 179 -4.89 -5.86 -17.60
N ASP A 180 -5.95 -6.03 -18.37
CA ASP A 180 -5.87 -6.31 -19.81
C ASP A 180 -5.22 -5.16 -20.59
N ALA A 181 -5.62 -3.92 -20.33
CA ALA A 181 -4.99 -2.74 -20.92
C ALA A 181 -3.50 -2.66 -20.56
N TYR A 182 -3.14 -2.88 -19.30
CA TYR A 182 -1.75 -2.89 -18.85
C TYR A 182 -0.93 -4.00 -19.53
N LEU A 183 -1.42 -5.24 -19.47
CA LEU A 183 -0.74 -6.42 -20.02
C LEU A 183 -0.61 -6.35 -21.55
N SER A 184 -1.54 -5.69 -22.25
CA SER A 184 -1.45 -5.47 -23.70
C SER A 184 -0.22 -4.68 -24.13
N HIS A 185 0.41 -3.94 -23.20
CA HIS A 185 1.63 -3.19 -23.47
C HIS A 185 2.91 -3.91 -23.04
N VAL A 186 2.82 -5.02 -22.31
CA VAL A 186 3.98 -5.82 -21.90
C VAL A 186 4.37 -6.73 -23.07
N ASN A 187 5.50 -6.44 -23.73
CA ASN A 187 5.91 -7.11 -24.96
C ASN A 187 7.41 -7.44 -25.05
N GLY A 188 8.15 -7.32 -23.96
CA GLY A 188 9.58 -7.60 -23.87
C GLY A 188 10.47 -6.43 -24.24
N ARG A 189 9.92 -5.21 -24.37
CA ARG A 189 10.74 -4.03 -24.73
C ARG A 189 11.70 -3.67 -23.60
N VAL A 190 12.86 -3.14 -23.98
CA VAL A 190 13.84 -2.62 -23.04
C VAL A 190 13.38 -1.27 -22.50
N LEU A 191 13.19 -1.19 -21.18
CA LEU A 191 12.93 0.03 -20.43
C LEU A 191 14.26 0.72 -20.09
N ARG A 192 14.29 2.04 -20.28
CA ARG A 192 15.42 2.91 -19.94
C ARG A 192 14.96 3.96 -18.93
N ILE A 193 15.02 3.59 -17.66
CA ILE A 193 14.58 4.44 -16.55
C ILE A 193 15.80 5.11 -15.94
N PRO A 194 15.84 6.45 -15.80
CA PRO A 194 16.97 7.13 -15.18
C PRO A 194 17.32 6.55 -13.81
N GLY A 195 18.56 6.07 -13.65
CA GLY A 195 19.04 5.50 -12.39
C GLY A 195 18.91 3.98 -12.25
N PHE A 196 18.33 3.30 -13.24
CA PHE A 196 18.16 1.86 -13.25
C PHE A 196 18.94 1.24 -14.42
N PRO A 197 19.41 -0.01 -14.29
CA PRO A 197 19.94 -0.76 -15.42
C PRO A 197 18.86 -0.94 -16.47
N GLU A 198 19.30 -1.15 -17.72
CA GLU A 198 18.40 -1.61 -18.77
C GLU A 198 17.72 -2.90 -18.31
N MET A 199 16.40 -2.94 -18.43
CA MET A 199 15.59 -4.07 -18.02
C MET A 199 14.43 -4.23 -19.00
N THR A 200 13.93 -5.45 -19.18
CA THR A 200 12.72 -5.63 -19.98
C THR A 200 11.49 -5.22 -19.19
N ASP A 201 10.39 -4.89 -19.88
CA ASP A 201 9.09 -4.67 -19.23
C ASP A 201 8.54 -5.91 -18.52
N TYR A 202 9.04 -7.11 -18.83
CA TYR A 202 8.82 -8.33 -18.02
C TYR A 202 9.52 -8.27 -16.64
N GLU A 203 10.65 -7.58 -16.54
CA GLU A 203 11.50 -7.53 -15.35
C GLU A 203 11.16 -6.35 -14.42
N GLY A 204 10.12 -5.55 -14.73
CA GLY A 204 9.68 -4.39 -13.94
C GLY A 204 9.19 -4.70 -12.51
N PHE A 205 9.40 -5.92 -12.02
CA PHE A 205 9.01 -6.46 -10.73
C PHE A 205 10.18 -7.25 -10.10
N PRO A 206 10.33 -7.18 -8.77
CA PRO A 206 11.35 -6.42 -8.06
C PRO A 206 12.79 -6.94 -8.21
N GLN A 207 13.74 -6.01 -8.25
CA GLN A 207 15.19 -6.28 -8.12
C GLN A 207 15.73 -5.58 -6.86
N GLU A 208 16.16 -6.35 -5.85
CA GLU A 208 16.58 -5.84 -4.52
C GLU A 208 17.78 -4.88 -4.55
N ALA A 209 18.61 -4.92 -5.60
CA ALA A 209 19.95 -4.32 -5.57
C ALA A 209 20.02 -2.82 -5.95
N LEU A 210 18.92 -2.18 -6.35
CA LEU A 210 18.98 -0.91 -7.11
C LEU A 210 18.40 0.33 -6.42
N GLU A 211 17.78 0.19 -5.24
CA GLU A 211 16.98 1.29 -4.69
C GLU A 211 17.79 2.53 -4.29
N ARG A 212 19.01 2.41 -3.72
CA ARG A 212 19.76 3.61 -3.28
C ARG A 212 20.29 4.44 -4.45
N GLN A 213 20.93 3.80 -5.42
CA GLN A 213 21.46 4.51 -6.60
C GLN A 213 20.32 4.99 -7.49
N GLY A 214 19.29 4.16 -7.68
CA GLY A 214 18.07 4.52 -8.40
C GLY A 214 17.38 5.72 -7.76
N LEU A 215 17.23 5.75 -6.43
CA LEU A 215 16.58 6.87 -5.74
C LEU A 215 17.33 8.19 -5.92
N GLN A 216 18.66 8.20 -5.81
CA GLN A 216 19.42 9.43 -5.98
C GLN A 216 19.31 9.97 -7.40
N VAL A 217 19.54 9.13 -8.41
CA VAL A 217 19.44 9.55 -9.81
C VAL A 217 18.02 9.97 -10.16
N PHE A 218 17.02 9.21 -9.71
CA PHE A 218 15.63 9.53 -9.93
C PHE A 218 15.21 10.84 -9.24
N SER A 219 15.66 11.07 -8.01
CA SER A 219 15.44 12.34 -7.29
C SER A 219 16.02 13.53 -8.05
N THR A 220 17.24 13.41 -8.58
CA THR A 220 17.87 14.44 -9.42
C THR A 220 17.05 14.67 -10.69
N TRP A 221 16.70 13.61 -11.42
CA TRP A 221 15.88 13.71 -12.62
C TRP A 221 14.51 14.37 -12.37
N LEU A 222 13.87 14.04 -11.24
CA LEU A 222 12.58 14.62 -10.89
C LEU A 222 12.70 16.12 -10.64
N LYS A 223 13.78 16.59 -10.00
CA LYS A 223 14.05 18.02 -9.76
C LYS A 223 14.22 18.85 -11.03
N GLU A 224 14.62 18.22 -12.13
CA GLU A 224 14.72 18.87 -13.45
C GLU A 224 13.35 19.06 -14.12
N GLN A 225 12.27 18.47 -13.58
CA GLN A 225 10.93 18.59 -14.16
C GLN A 225 10.27 19.94 -13.79
N PRO A 226 9.45 20.54 -14.69
CA PRO A 226 8.80 21.84 -14.46
C PRO A 226 7.89 21.93 -13.23
N LYS A 227 7.35 20.78 -12.78
CA LYS A 227 6.50 20.64 -11.58
C LYS A 227 7.07 19.57 -10.66
N HIS A 228 8.37 19.64 -10.42
CA HIS A 228 9.07 18.66 -9.60
C HIS A 228 8.47 18.56 -8.19
N SER A 229 8.73 17.42 -7.56
CA SER A 229 8.41 17.16 -6.16
C SER A 229 9.62 16.50 -5.53
N ASP A 230 9.74 16.62 -4.21
CA ASP A 230 10.73 15.85 -3.47
C ASP A 230 10.24 14.41 -3.28
N ILE A 231 11.16 13.45 -3.34
CA ILE A 231 10.89 12.05 -3.01
C ILE A 231 11.56 11.74 -1.69
N LEU A 232 10.77 11.16 -0.78
CA LEU A 232 11.22 10.74 0.54
C LEU A 232 11.04 9.22 0.64
N ALA A 233 12.14 8.48 0.65
CA ALA A 233 12.11 7.06 0.99
C ALA A 233 12.06 6.91 2.51
N VAL A 234 10.91 6.47 3.01
CA VAL A 234 10.63 6.32 4.45
C VAL A 234 10.54 4.86 4.90
N GLY A 235 10.79 3.92 3.99
CA GLY A 235 10.80 2.48 4.26
C GLY A 235 12.11 1.97 4.87
N PRO A 236 12.10 0.75 5.44
CA PRO A 236 10.95 -0.14 5.59
C PRO A 236 10.02 0.28 6.74
N LEU A 237 8.71 0.27 6.49
CA LEU A 237 7.66 0.62 7.45
C LEU A 237 6.98 -0.62 8.02
N THR A 238 7.78 -1.49 8.61
CA THR A 238 7.28 -2.69 9.29
C THR A 238 6.84 -2.35 10.71
N SER A 239 5.75 -2.95 11.19
CA SER A 239 5.35 -2.84 12.59
C SER A 239 6.48 -3.31 13.49
N GLN A 240 6.86 -2.49 14.48
CA GLN A 240 7.75 -2.95 15.53
C GLN A 240 6.96 -3.89 16.43
N ARG A 241 7.38 -5.16 16.52
CA ARG A 241 6.73 -6.13 17.38
C ARG A 241 7.13 -5.89 18.83
N THR A 242 6.23 -5.33 19.63
CA THR A 242 6.40 -5.31 21.08
C THR A 242 6.33 -6.75 21.63
N PRO A 243 6.91 -7.04 22.81
CA PRO A 243 6.79 -8.36 23.43
C PRO A 243 5.32 -8.81 23.64
N GLU A 244 4.42 -7.87 23.92
CA GLU A 244 2.99 -8.18 24.08
C GLU A 244 2.34 -8.57 22.74
N VAL A 245 2.63 -7.84 21.67
CA VAL A 245 2.13 -8.17 20.32
C VAL A 245 2.67 -9.53 19.88
N ALA A 246 3.96 -9.78 20.08
CA ALA A 246 4.56 -11.07 19.77
C ALA A 246 3.92 -12.22 20.58
N ARG A 247 3.56 -11.97 21.85
CA ARG A 247 2.83 -12.94 22.67
C ARG A 247 1.44 -13.23 22.11
N LYS A 248 0.65 -12.21 21.78
CA LYS A 248 -0.70 -12.40 21.23
C LYS A 248 -0.67 -13.11 19.87
N GLU A 249 0.21 -12.70 18.97
CA GLU A 249 0.42 -13.37 17.68
C GLU A 249 0.81 -14.83 17.87
N LYS A 250 1.66 -15.13 18.87
CA LYS A 250 2.02 -16.49 19.22
C LYS A 250 0.82 -17.27 19.76
N GLU A 251 0.04 -16.71 20.67
CA GLU A 251 -1.16 -17.35 21.23
C GLU A 251 -2.19 -17.68 20.13
N GLU A 252 -2.40 -16.77 19.18
CA GLU A 252 -3.24 -17.00 18.01
C GLU A 252 -2.67 -18.07 17.08
N ALA A 253 -1.36 -18.06 16.83
CA ALA A 253 -0.67 -19.08 16.03
C ALA A 253 -0.75 -20.47 16.71
N ASP A 254 -0.54 -20.51 18.03
CA ASP A 254 -0.61 -21.72 18.86
C ASP A 254 -2.03 -22.31 18.85
N ALA A 255 -3.07 -21.47 18.90
CA ALA A 255 -4.47 -21.91 18.81
C ALA A 255 -4.78 -22.62 17.48
N GLY A 256 -4.10 -22.23 16.40
CA GLY A 256 -4.18 -22.88 15.08
C GLY A 256 -3.22 -24.06 14.88
N GLY A 257 -2.38 -24.40 15.87
CA GLY A 257 -1.36 -25.43 15.75
C GLY A 257 -0.15 -25.04 14.89
N PHE A 258 -0.03 -23.77 14.50
CA PHE A 258 1.04 -23.29 13.61
C PHE A 258 2.42 -23.47 14.24
N THR A 259 2.58 -23.12 15.51
CA THR A 259 3.88 -23.24 16.19
C THR A 259 4.30 -24.70 16.30
N THR A 260 3.37 -25.60 16.65
CA THR A 260 3.65 -27.04 16.67
C THR A 260 4.10 -27.55 15.30
N PHE A 261 3.41 -27.16 14.23
CA PHE A 261 3.80 -27.50 12.86
C PHE A 261 5.21 -27.00 12.52
N LEU A 262 5.52 -25.74 12.84
CA LEU A 262 6.84 -25.15 12.58
C LEU A 262 7.94 -25.85 13.40
N ASP A 263 7.70 -26.12 14.68
CA ASP A 263 8.64 -26.79 15.58
C ASP A 263 8.93 -28.23 15.12
N GLU A 264 7.89 -28.97 14.71
CA GLU A 264 8.05 -30.32 14.17
C GLU A 264 8.94 -30.35 12.93
N TRP A 265 8.71 -29.44 11.97
CA TRP A 265 9.50 -29.41 10.74
C TRP A 265 10.90 -28.84 10.95
N ALA A 266 11.06 -27.89 11.87
CA ALA A 266 12.38 -27.45 12.32
C ALA A 266 13.18 -28.62 12.94
N ALA A 267 12.54 -29.48 13.73
CA ALA A 267 13.19 -30.66 14.30
C ALA A 267 13.51 -31.73 13.22
N LYS A 268 12.58 -31.98 12.29
CA LYS A 268 12.73 -33.01 11.25
C LYS A 268 13.71 -32.62 10.14
N LYS A 269 13.72 -31.36 9.71
CA LYS A 269 14.44 -30.88 8.51
C LYS A 269 15.40 -29.71 8.78
N GLY A 270 15.51 -29.24 10.02
CA GLY A 270 16.36 -28.11 10.39
C GLY A 270 15.67 -26.75 10.23
N PRO A 271 16.35 -25.66 10.66
CA PRO A 271 15.82 -24.31 10.54
C PRO A 271 15.63 -23.91 9.06
N LYS A 272 14.64 -23.04 8.80
CA LYS A 272 14.27 -22.57 7.45
C LYS A 272 13.79 -23.68 6.49
N SER A 273 13.21 -24.75 7.04
CA SER A 273 12.70 -25.89 6.27
C SER A 273 11.30 -25.72 5.71
N VAL A 274 10.53 -24.73 6.19
CA VAL A 274 9.13 -24.48 5.80
C VAL A 274 9.03 -23.33 4.82
N LEU A 275 8.30 -23.54 3.72
CA LEU A 275 7.99 -22.52 2.72
C LEU A 275 6.72 -21.75 3.11
N TYR A 276 6.77 -20.42 3.10
CA TYR A 276 5.59 -19.57 3.26
C TYR A 276 5.11 -19.08 1.89
N ILE A 277 3.85 -19.32 1.56
CA ILE A 277 3.22 -18.97 0.28
C ILE A 277 2.06 -18.01 0.55
N CYS A 278 2.12 -16.81 -0.01
CA CYS A 278 1.09 -15.79 0.13
C CYS A 278 1.10 -14.88 -1.11
N PHE A 279 -0.06 -14.69 -1.73
CA PHE A 279 -0.24 -13.80 -2.88
C PHE A 279 -0.81 -12.42 -2.49
N GLY A 280 -0.72 -12.08 -1.21
CA GLY A 280 -1.28 -10.84 -0.65
C GLY A 280 -2.78 -10.94 -0.38
N SER A 281 -3.42 -9.79 -0.18
CA SER A 281 -4.83 -9.72 0.23
C SER A 281 -5.84 -9.64 -0.91
N VAL A 282 -5.37 -9.39 -2.15
CA VAL A 282 -6.23 -9.11 -3.31
C VAL A 282 -5.95 -10.04 -4.48
N LEU A 283 -4.69 -10.46 -4.68
CA LEU A 283 -4.28 -11.15 -5.89
C LEU A 283 -4.28 -12.66 -5.71
N LEU A 284 -4.60 -13.35 -6.80
CA LEU A 284 -4.41 -14.78 -6.97
C LEU A 284 -3.76 -15.06 -8.33
N PRO A 285 -3.09 -16.21 -8.49
CA PRO A 285 -2.67 -16.67 -9.80
C PRO A 285 -3.89 -16.71 -10.74
N ALA A 286 -3.79 -16.06 -11.90
CA ALA A 286 -4.86 -16.05 -12.89
C ALA A 286 -5.18 -17.46 -13.42
N GLU A 287 -4.18 -18.32 -13.45
CA GLU A 287 -4.28 -19.74 -13.82
C GLU A 287 -4.01 -20.57 -12.56
N ILE A 288 -5.09 -21.07 -11.95
CA ILE A 288 -5.02 -21.81 -10.68
C ILE A 288 -4.24 -23.12 -10.84
N GLU A 289 -4.22 -23.69 -12.04
CA GLU A 289 -3.49 -24.90 -12.44
C GLU A 289 -1.98 -24.76 -12.20
N HIS A 290 -1.43 -23.56 -12.37
CA HIS A 290 -0.03 -23.31 -12.04
C HIS A 290 0.24 -23.44 -10.54
N LEU A 291 -0.67 -22.97 -9.70
CA LEU A 291 -0.57 -23.13 -8.25
C LEU A 291 -0.64 -24.62 -7.87
N TYR A 292 -1.53 -25.39 -8.49
CA TYR A 292 -1.62 -26.83 -8.31
C TYR A 292 -0.32 -27.56 -8.71
N ALA A 293 0.27 -27.21 -9.85
CA ALA A 293 1.52 -27.79 -10.28
C ALA A 293 2.63 -27.56 -9.26
N VAL A 294 2.74 -26.33 -8.73
CA VAL A 294 3.69 -26.01 -7.65
C VAL A 294 3.40 -26.84 -6.40
N MET A 295 2.16 -26.90 -5.95
CA MET A 295 1.78 -27.67 -4.75
C MET A 295 2.08 -29.17 -4.88
N ARG A 296 1.83 -29.77 -6.05
CA ARG A 296 2.17 -31.18 -6.31
C ARG A 296 3.66 -31.43 -6.17
N VAL A 297 4.50 -30.58 -6.76
CA VAL A 297 5.96 -30.68 -6.63
C VAL A 297 6.40 -30.53 -5.18
N LEU A 298 5.83 -29.59 -4.42
CA LEU A 298 6.14 -29.44 -3.00
C LEU A 298 5.80 -30.71 -2.20
N LEU A 299 4.66 -31.34 -2.47
CA LEU A 299 4.25 -32.59 -1.83
C LEU A 299 5.17 -33.76 -2.22
N GLU A 300 5.50 -33.91 -3.51
CA GLU A 300 6.42 -34.94 -4.01
C GLU A 300 7.83 -34.81 -3.40
N LEU A 301 8.33 -33.59 -3.28
CA LEU A 301 9.61 -33.28 -2.65
C LEU A 301 9.53 -33.27 -1.11
N GLN A 302 8.35 -33.51 -0.55
CA GLN A 302 8.05 -33.43 0.88
C GLN A 302 8.46 -32.10 1.52
N ILE A 303 8.44 -31.00 0.77
CA ILE A 303 8.76 -29.67 1.27
C ILE A 303 7.55 -29.18 2.08
N PRO A 304 7.68 -28.96 3.41
CA PRO A 304 6.57 -28.45 4.19
C PRO A 304 6.30 -27.00 3.81
N PHE A 305 5.02 -26.64 3.71
CA PHE A 305 4.62 -25.28 3.38
C PHE A 305 3.40 -24.83 4.17
N ILE A 306 3.30 -23.51 4.36
CA ILE A 306 2.13 -22.80 4.86
C ILE A 306 1.64 -21.91 3.72
N MET A 307 0.37 -22.06 3.35
CA MET A 307 -0.25 -21.27 2.29
C MET A 307 -1.40 -20.44 2.86
N VAL A 308 -1.35 -19.13 2.64
CA VAL A 308 -2.40 -18.21 3.04
C VAL A 308 -3.33 -17.99 1.85
N LEU A 309 -4.60 -18.32 2.06
CA LEU A 309 -5.67 -18.18 1.08
C LEU A 309 -6.71 -17.17 1.59
N SER A 310 -7.16 -16.27 0.72
CA SER A 310 -8.39 -15.51 0.98
C SER A 310 -9.61 -16.41 0.82
N ASP A 311 -10.78 -15.99 1.33
CA ASP A 311 -12.01 -16.76 1.13
C ASP A 311 -12.36 -16.93 -0.35
N ALA A 312 -12.15 -15.89 -1.16
CA ALA A 312 -12.31 -15.95 -2.61
C ALA A 312 -11.35 -16.98 -3.24
N ALA A 313 -10.10 -17.01 -2.78
CA ALA A 313 -9.11 -17.97 -3.25
C ALA A 313 -9.49 -19.40 -2.93
N ARG A 314 -9.93 -19.63 -1.70
CA ARG A 314 -10.41 -20.93 -1.25
C ARG A 314 -11.63 -21.40 -2.06
N ALA A 315 -12.54 -20.49 -2.39
CA ALA A 315 -13.72 -20.81 -3.21
C ALA A 315 -13.39 -21.12 -4.68
N ALA A 316 -12.27 -20.58 -5.18
CA ALA A 316 -11.78 -20.84 -6.54
C ALA A 316 -11.01 -22.16 -6.67
N LEU A 317 -10.67 -22.81 -5.54
CA LEU A 317 -10.04 -24.12 -5.58
C LEU A 317 -11.09 -25.18 -5.98
N PRO A 318 -10.79 -26.06 -6.95
CA PRO A 318 -11.57 -27.27 -7.19
C PRO A 318 -11.92 -27.98 -5.88
N ALA A 319 -13.15 -28.48 -5.79
CA ALA A 319 -13.51 -29.43 -4.75
C ALA A 319 -12.76 -30.74 -5.04
N ASP A 320 -11.98 -31.19 -4.06
CA ASP A 320 -11.37 -32.52 -4.08
C ASP A 320 -12.44 -33.63 -4.11
#